data_AF-A0AAU2DD40-F1
#
_entry.id   AF-A0AAU2DD40-F1
#
_cell.length_a   1.000
_cell.length_b   1.000
_cell.length_c   1.000
_cell.angle_alpha   90.00
_cell.angle_beta   90.00
_cell.angle_gamma   90.00
#
_symmetry.space_group_name_H-M   'P 1'
#
loop_
_entity.id
_entity.type
_entity.pdbx_description
1 polymer ?
#
loop_
_entity_poly.entity_id
_entity_poly.type
_entity_poly.pdbx_seq_one_letter_code
_entity_poly.pdbx_strand_id
1 'polypeptide(L)'
;MASSNPAPERTTGRERVVQLIAKQTQASSIDVDGSSGPSQGDELVISGDLLFFNNTIGTFGEVCTMTRTAPLDEFDLLCAGSLSLTQGQITFQGRFTVTSAGPGDINLAITGGTGAYRTAHGYINAENVSDTETQLTVHLIR
;
A
#
# COMPACT_ATOMS: atom_id res chain seq x y z
N MET A 1 24.13 18.77 36.37
CA MET A 1 22.79 18.15 36.45
C MET A 1 21.98 18.58 35.25
N ALA A 2 21.67 17.66 34.35
CA ALA A 2 20.55 17.73 33.42
C ALA A 2 20.23 16.27 33.05
N SER A 3 19.19 15.74 33.69
CA SER A 3 18.69 14.38 33.50
C SER A 3 17.77 14.38 32.30
N SER A 4 18.21 13.84 31.16
CA SER A 4 17.30 13.50 30.06
C SER A 4 16.70 12.13 30.37
N ASN A 5 15.40 12.13 30.67
CA ASN A 5 14.62 10.93 30.96
C ASN A 5 14.61 10.00 29.71
N PRO A 6 14.87 8.69 29.83
CA PRO A 6 14.63 7.77 28.72
C PRO A 6 13.13 7.68 28.45
N ALA A 7 12.74 7.76 27.18
CA ALA A 7 11.37 7.43 26.76
C ALA A 7 11.04 5.98 27.20
N PRO A 8 9.81 5.68 27.62
CA PRO A 8 9.50 4.40 28.23
C PRO A 8 9.68 3.24 27.23
N GLU A 9 10.39 2.21 27.69
CA GLU A 9 10.52 0.92 27.02
C GLU A 9 9.18 0.16 26.95
N ARG A 10 8.95 -0.44 25.79
CA ARG A 10 8.23 -1.71 25.48
C ARG A 10 6.78 -1.89 25.93
N THR A 11 5.94 -2.02 24.91
CA THR A 11 5.00 -3.16 24.80
C THR A 11 5.28 -3.88 23.48
N THR A 12 5.94 -5.04 23.52
CA THR A 12 5.92 -5.97 22.39
C THR A 12 4.51 -6.57 22.31
N GLY A 13 3.55 -5.78 21.86
CA GLY A 13 2.34 -6.31 21.23
C GLY A 13 2.84 -7.11 20.04
N ARG A 14 2.67 -8.44 20.05
CA ARG A 14 3.28 -9.32 19.04
C ARG A 14 2.86 -8.83 17.66
N GLU A 15 3.82 -8.25 16.94
CA GLU A 15 3.73 -8.03 15.51
C GLU A 15 3.37 -9.36 14.85
N ARG A 16 2.36 -9.34 13.98
CA ARG A 16 2.04 -10.45 13.09
C ARG A 16 2.41 -10.03 11.69
N VAL A 17 3.33 -10.79 11.10
CA VAL A 17 3.73 -10.62 9.72
C VAL A 17 2.99 -11.63 8.86
N VAL A 18 2.34 -11.16 7.79
CA VAL A 18 1.66 -12.01 6.80
C VAL A 18 2.20 -11.64 5.42
N GLN A 19 2.59 -12.63 4.64
CA GLN A 19 2.99 -12.44 3.24
C GLN A 19 1.84 -12.83 2.32
N LEU A 20 1.50 -11.94 1.38
CA LEU A 20 0.45 -12.12 0.38
C LEU A 20 0.99 -11.73 -0.99
N ILE A 21 0.33 -12.20 -2.05
CA ILE A 21 0.50 -11.63 -3.40
C ILE A 21 -0.79 -10.90 -3.76
N ALA A 22 -0.69 -9.61 -4.08
CA ALA A 22 -1.74 -8.87 -4.76
C ALA A 22 -1.57 -9.08 -6.25
N LYS A 23 -2.49 -9.85 -6.84
CA LYS A 23 -2.51 -10.15 -8.27
C LYS A 23 -3.54 -9.27 -8.96
N GLN A 24 -3.09 -8.27 -9.68
CA GLN A 24 -3.92 -7.38 -10.47
C GLN A 24 -4.72 -8.18 -11.52
N THR A 25 -6.03 -7.95 -11.55
CA THR A 25 -6.91 -8.48 -12.61
C THR A 25 -7.57 -7.37 -13.43
N GLN A 26 -7.66 -6.16 -12.88
CA GLN A 26 -8.15 -4.97 -13.56
C GLN A 26 -7.32 -3.75 -13.16
N ALA A 27 -6.99 -2.91 -14.15
CA ALA A 27 -6.38 -1.62 -13.94
C ALA A 27 -6.91 -0.60 -14.95
N SER A 28 -6.95 0.67 -14.54
CA SER A 28 -7.24 1.81 -15.40
C SER A 28 -6.31 2.96 -15.05
N SER A 29 -5.81 3.63 -16.10
CA SER A 29 -5.06 4.89 -15.99
C SER A 29 -5.96 6.02 -16.46
N ILE A 30 -6.22 6.98 -15.58
CA ILE A 30 -7.05 8.15 -15.87
C ILE A 30 -6.12 9.33 -16.08
N ASP A 31 -6.02 9.75 -17.34
CA ASP A 31 -5.31 10.97 -17.75
C ASP A 31 -6.29 12.15 -17.63
N VAL A 32 -6.08 13.00 -16.62
CA VAL A 32 -7.03 14.08 -16.31
C VAL A 32 -6.83 15.32 -17.17
N ASP A 33 -5.63 15.52 -17.73
CA ASP A 33 -5.29 16.70 -18.53
C ASP A 33 -5.19 16.41 -20.04
N GLY A 34 -5.22 15.14 -20.43
CA GLY A 34 -5.17 14.65 -21.82
C GLY A 34 -3.78 14.73 -22.44
N SER A 35 -2.74 14.97 -21.64
CA SER A 35 -1.37 15.13 -22.13
C SER A 35 -0.70 13.81 -22.53
N SER A 36 -1.29 12.67 -22.16
CA SER A 36 -0.72 11.33 -22.32
C SER A 36 0.61 11.10 -21.58
N GLY A 37 1.03 12.04 -20.72
CA GLY A 37 2.17 11.92 -19.82
C GLY A 37 1.75 12.12 -18.37
N PRO A 38 2.66 11.91 -17.39
CA PRO A 38 2.35 12.11 -15.98
C PRO A 38 1.90 13.55 -15.71
N SER A 39 0.68 13.71 -15.21
CA SER A 39 0.11 15.00 -14.84
C SER A 39 -0.42 15.00 -13.40
N GLN A 40 -0.47 16.18 -12.78
CA GLN A 40 -1.04 16.28 -11.43
C GLN A 40 -2.55 16.01 -11.48
N GLY A 41 -2.99 15.01 -10.71
CA GLY A 41 -4.36 14.58 -10.64
C GLY A 41 -4.65 13.28 -11.40
N ASP A 42 -3.70 12.79 -12.22
CA ASP A 42 -3.85 11.48 -12.87
C ASP A 42 -4.07 10.38 -11.84
N GLU A 43 -4.88 9.39 -12.20
CA GLU A 43 -5.23 8.29 -11.30
C GLU A 43 -4.88 6.92 -11.87
N LEU A 44 -4.38 6.04 -11.01
CA LEU A 44 -4.36 4.61 -11.23
C LEU A 44 -5.44 3.97 -10.36
N VAL A 45 -6.38 3.28 -10.99
CA VAL A 45 -7.44 2.53 -10.31
C VAL A 45 -7.18 1.05 -10.53
N ILE A 46 -6.89 0.32 -9.45
CA ILE A 46 -6.38 -1.06 -9.52
C ILE A 46 -7.22 -1.95 -8.63
N SER A 47 -7.53 -3.16 -9.12
CA SER A 47 -8.14 -4.20 -8.29
C SER A 47 -7.71 -5.61 -8.73
N GLY A 48 -7.90 -6.57 -7.84
CA GLY A 48 -7.55 -7.94 -8.13
C GLY A 48 -7.70 -8.90 -6.96
N ASP A 49 -7.00 -10.01 -7.06
CA ASP A 49 -7.05 -11.11 -6.11
C ASP A 49 -5.92 -11.01 -5.07
N LEU A 50 -6.20 -11.46 -3.85
CA LEU A 50 -5.18 -11.68 -2.83
C LEU A 50 -4.88 -13.16 -2.70
N LEU A 51 -3.63 -13.53 -2.91
CA LEU A 51 -3.17 -14.91 -2.87
C LEU A 51 -2.34 -15.20 -1.62
N PHE A 52 -2.55 -16.38 -1.05
CA PHE A 52 -1.69 -16.99 -0.04
C PHE A 52 -1.32 -18.41 -0.48
N PHE A 53 -0.04 -18.66 -0.72
CA PHE A 53 0.44 -19.91 -1.34
C PHE A 53 -0.38 -20.32 -2.58
N ASN A 54 -0.58 -19.38 -3.51
CA ASN A 54 -1.37 -19.53 -4.75
C ASN A 54 -2.88 -19.75 -4.58
N ASN A 55 -3.42 -19.70 -3.37
CA ASN A 55 -4.86 -19.76 -3.15
C ASN A 55 -5.43 -18.36 -3.00
N THR A 56 -6.50 -18.05 -3.72
CA THR A 56 -7.25 -16.80 -3.51
C THR A 56 -7.91 -16.82 -2.14
N ILE A 57 -7.53 -15.86 -1.28
CA ILE A 57 -8.06 -15.69 0.08
C ILE A 57 -8.91 -14.41 0.23
N GLY A 58 -9.01 -13.62 -0.83
CA GLY A 58 -9.68 -12.33 -0.82
C GLY A 58 -9.43 -11.55 -2.11
N THR A 59 -9.79 -10.28 -2.07
CA THR A 59 -9.57 -9.31 -3.14
C THR A 59 -8.96 -8.04 -2.60
N PHE A 60 -8.38 -7.22 -3.46
CA PHE A 60 -7.95 -5.87 -3.11
C PHE A 60 -8.47 -4.85 -4.11
N GLY A 61 -8.50 -3.59 -3.68
CA GLY A 61 -8.74 -2.46 -4.53
C GLY A 61 -8.03 -1.22 -3.99
N GLU A 62 -7.47 -0.42 -4.88
CA GLU A 62 -6.78 0.82 -4.54
C GLU A 62 -6.94 1.88 -5.62
N VAL A 63 -6.81 3.13 -5.19
CA VAL A 63 -6.72 4.29 -6.06
C VAL A 63 -5.46 5.06 -5.67
N CYS A 64 -4.63 5.35 -6.67
CA CYS A 64 -3.43 6.14 -6.53
C CYS A 64 -3.56 7.42 -7.36
N THR A 65 -3.47 8.58 -6.71
CA THR A 65 -3.50 9.88 -7.40
C THR A 65 -2.07 10.44 -7.52
N MET A 66 -1.69 10.91 -8.70
CA MET A 66 -0.47 11.68 -8.90
C MET A 66 -0.62 13.06 -8.25
N THR A 67 0.09 13.26 -7.15
CA THR A 67 -0.04 14.49 -6.34
C THR A 67 1.02 15.54 -6.65
N ARG A 68 2.11 15.13 -7.29
CA ARG A 68 3.22 15.99 -7.73
C ARG A 68 3.93 15.34 -8.91
N THR A 69 4.33 16.15 -9.87
CA THR A 69 5.18 15.75 -11.01
C THR A 69 6.49 16.54 -10.99
N ALA A 70 7.53 15.97 -11.58
CA ALA A 70 8.86 16.53 -11.73
C ALA A 70 9.44 16.12 -13.11
N PRO A 71 10.57 16.72 -13.55
CA PRO A 71 11.22 16.32 -14.81
C PRO A 71 11.60 14.83 -14.83
N LEU A 72 11.86 14.28 -16.04
CA LEU A 72 12.31 12.89 -16.24
C LEU A 72 11.28 11.83 -15.79
N ASP A 73 10.00 12.13 -15.96
CA ASP A 73 8.88 11.24 -15.62
C ASP A 73 8.88 10.81 -14.14
N GLU A 74 9.42 11.66 -13.26
CA GLU A 74 9.33 11.49 -11.82
C GLU A 74 8.01 12.07 -11.30
N PHE A 75 7.31 11.30 -10.46
CA PHE A 75 6.05 11.74 -9.85
C PHE A 75 5.81 11.06 -8.51
N ASP A 76 4.99 11.70 -7.68
CA ASP A 76 4.57 11.16 -6.40
C ASP A 76 3.12 10.67 -6.45
N LEU A 77 2.91 9.42 -6.06
CA LEU A 77 1.59 8.84 -5.89
C LEU A 77 1.15 8.95 -4.43
N LEU A 78 -0.10 9.32 -4.20
CA LEU A 78 -0.82 9.09 -2.95
C LEU A 78 -1.84 7.98 -3.19
N CYS A 79 -1.60 6.81 -2.60
CA CYS A 79 -2.43 5.63 -2.75
C CYS A 79 -3.26 5.40 -1.50
N ALA A 80 -4.54 5.06 -1.69
CA ALA A 80 -5.42 4.55 -0.65
C ALA A 80 -6.17 3.32 -1.16
N GLY A 81 -6.30 2.30 -0.32
CA GLY A 81 -6.89 1.04 -0.73
C GLY A 81 -7.33 0.16 0.42
N SER A 82 -7.77 -1.04 0.07
CA SER A 82 -8.20 -2.05 1.02
C SER A 82 -7.85 -3.47 0.59
N LEU A 83 -7.56 -4.31 1.58
CA LEU A 83 -7.48 -5.76 1.47
C LEU A 83 -8.78 -6.34 2.03
N SER A 84 -9.58 -7.01 1.21
CA SER A 84 -10.85 -7.63 1.58
C SER A 84 -10.68 -9.14 1.77
N LEU A 85 -10.79 -9.60 3.01
CA LEU A 85 -10.63 -11.00 3.40
C LEU A 85 -11.94 -11.52 4.00
N THR A 86 -12.10 -12.85 4.08
CA THR A 86 -13.32 -13.47 4.66
C THR A 86 -13.63 -12.99 6.09
N GLN A 87 -12.59 -12.64 6.87
CA GLN A 87 -12.75 -12.22 8.27
C GLN A 87 -12.87 -10.70 8.47
N GLY A 88 -12.85 -9.92 7.38
CA GLY A 88 -12.93 -8.46 7.42
C GLY A 88 -11.99 -7.78 6.43
N GLN A 89 -11.96 -6.45 6.50
CA GLN A 89 -11.13 -5.62 5.63
C GLN A 89 -9.97 -5.00 6.41
N ILE A 90 -8.86 -4.74 5.72
CA ILE A 90 -7.75 -3.90 6.18
C ILE A 90 -7.69 -2.70 5.23
N THR A 91 -7.72 -1.47 5.76
CA THR A 91 -7.54 -0.26 4.95
C THR A 91 -6.11 0.23 5.07
N PHE A 92 -5.56 0.74 3.96
CA PHE A 92 -4.20 1.27 3.93
C PHE A 92 -4.12 2.56 3.13
N GLN A 93 -3.07 3.35 3.41
CA GLN A 93 -2.76 4.56 2.67
C GLN A 93 -1.25 4.83 2.72
N GLY A 94 -0.67 5.34 1.64
CA GLY A 94 0.72 5.76 1.63
C GLY A 94 1.06 6.67 0.46
N ARG A 95 2.23 7.30 0.54
CA ARG A 95 2.77 8.16 -0.50
C ARG A 95 4.20 7.75 -0.82
N PHE A 96 4.52 7.64 -2.09
CA PHE A 96 5.85 7.26 -2.58
C PHE A 96 6.14 7.90 -3.93
N THR A 97 7.43 7.98 -4.25
CA THR A 97 7.93 8.54 -5.51
C THR A 97 8.20 7.42 -6.51
N VAL A 98 7.77 7.62 -7.75
CA VAL A 98 8.09 6.79 -8.90
C VAL A 98 9.14 7.51 -9.74
N THR A 99 10.16 6.77 -10.14
CA THR A 99 11.22 7.26 -11.03
C THR A 99 11.30 6.37 -12.27
N SER A 100 12.18 6.71 -13.22
CA SER A 100 12.50 5.83 -14.36
C SER A 100 13.08 4.47 -13.96
N ALA A 101 13.60 4.32 -12.73
CA ALA A 101 14.02 3.04 -12.18
C ALA A 101 12.87 2.23 -11.54
N GLY A 102 11.64 2.76 -11.55
CA GLY A 102 10.47 2.22 -10.88
C GLY A 102 10.16 2.92 -9.55
N PRO A 103 9.12 2.46 -8.83
CA PRO A 103 8.90 2.88 -7.46
C PRO A 103 10.04 2.33 -6.58
N GLY A 104 10.53 3.15 -5.65
CA GLY A 104 11.46 2.69 -4.61
C GLY A 104 10.76 1.79 -3.58
N ASP A 105 11.24 1.83 -2.33
CA ASP A 105 10.58 1.13 -1.23
C ASP A 105 9.17 1.70 -0.97
N ILE A 106 8.14 0.87 -1.13
CA ILE A 106 6.73 1.26 -0.94
C ILE A 106 6.26 0.80 0.44
N ASN A 107 6.05 1.75 1.35
CA ASN A 107 5.46 1.49 2.66
C ASN A 107 4.12 2.21 2.79
N LEU A 108 3.06 1.44 3.01
CA LEU A 108 1.69 1.92 3.16
C LEU A 108 1.25 1.76 4.61
N ALA A 109 0.81 2.83 5.26
CA ALA A 109 0.28 2.75 6.62
C ALA A 109 -1.04 2.00 6.63
N ILE A 110 -1.20 1.06 7.56
CA ILE A 110 -2.51 0.45 7.85
C ILE A 110 -3.31 1.44 8.69
N THR A 111 -4.39 1.96 8.11
CA THR A 111 -5.20 3.04 8.70
C THR A 111 -6.42 2.54 9.47
N GLY A 112 -6.75 1.25 9.35
CA GLY A 112 -7.86 0.63 10.06
C GLY A 112 -8.30 -0.70 9.46
N GLY A 113 -9.50 -1.11 9.83
CA GLY A 113 -10.09 -2.34 9.33
C GLY A 113 -11.45 -2.67 9.94
N THR A 114 -12.00 -3.82 9.57
CA THR A 114 -13.28 -4.35 10.06
C THR A 114 -13.13 -5.80 10.53
N GLY A 115 -14.14 -6.33 11.22
CA GLY A 115 -14.15 -7.73 11.66
C GLY A 115 -12.97 -8.11 12.57
N ALA A 116 -12.19 -9.10 12.14
CA ALA A 116 -10.97 -9.54 12.83
C ALA A 116 -9.86 -8.46 12.85
N TYR A 117 -9.95 -7.46 11.96
CA TYR A 117 -8.97 -6.39 11.78
C TYR A 117 -9.44 -5.02 12.30
N ARG A 118 -10.52 -4.98 13.11
CA ARG A 118 -11.14 -3.72 13.59
C ARG A 118 -10.23 -2.77 14.39
N THR A 119 -9.09 -3.25 14.88
CA THR A 119 -8.06 -2.45 15.57
C THR A 119 -6.70 -2.54 14.89
N ALA A 120 -6.67 -2.97 13.62
CA ALA A 120 -5.42 -3.15 12.89
C ALA A 120 -4.70 -1.81 12.71
N HIS A 121 -3.40 -1.83 12.97
CA HIS A 121 -2.46 -0.76 12.72
C HIS A 121 -1.10 -1.37 12.36
N GLY A 122 -0.18 -0.57 11.84
CA GLY A 122 1.11 -1.03 11.32
C GLY A 122 1.30 -0.57 9.88
N TYR A 123 1.97 -1.38 9.06
CA TYR A 123 2.29 -1.01 7.68
C TYR A 123 2.32 -2.22 6.74
N ILE A 124 2.22 -1.95 5.45
CA ILE A 124 2.41 -2.92 4.37
C ILE A 124 3.65 -2.48 3.61
N ASN A 125 4.63 -3.36 3.50
CA ASN A 125 5.70 -3.22 2.53
C ASN A 125 5.25 -3.88 1.22
N ALA A 126 5.37 -3.17 0.11
CA ALA A 126 4.93 -3.63 -1.20
C ALA A 126 6.10 -3.65 -2.19
N GLU A 127 6.34 -4.81 -2.79
CA GLU A 127 7.39 -5.03 -3.78
C GLU A 127 6.76 -5.56 -5.09
N ASN A 128 6.92 -4.81 -6.18
CA ASN A 128 6.43 -5.26 -7.49
C ASN A 128 7.34 -6.38 -8.02
N VAL A 129 6.79 -7.58 -8.18
CA VAL A 129 7.53 -8.76 -8.66
C VAL A 129 7.28 -9.04 -10.15
N SER A 130 6.20 -8.50 -10.71
CA SER A 130 5.92 -8.47 -12.16
C SER A 130 4.96 -7.31 -12.48
N ASP A 131 4.61 -7.15 -13.76
CA ASP A 131 3.63 -6.16 -14.23
C ASP A 131 2.23 -6.34 -13.61
N THR A 132 1.94 -7.51 -13.02
CA THR A 132 0.61 -7.83 -12.47
C THR A 132 0.62 -8.40 -11.06
N GLU A 133 1.80 -8.54 -10.45
CA GLU A 133 1.91 -9.13 -9.12
C GLU A 133 2.79 -8.26 -8.22
N THR A 134 2.25 -7.94 -7.06
CA THR A 134 2.95 -7.24 -5.98
C THR A 134 3.00 -8.14 -4.76
N GLN A 135 4.19 -8.39 -4.24
CA GLN A 135 4.37 -9.04 -2.96
C GLN A 135 4.08 -8.05 -1.83
N LEU A 136 3.14 -8.40 -0.96
CA LEU A 136 2.78 -7.63 0.22
C LEU A 136 3.32 -8.32 1.46
N THR A 137 4.15 -7.62 2.22
CA THR A 137 4.50 -8.00 3.59
C THR A 137 3.70 -7.12 4.55
N VAL A 138 2.66 -7.69 5.13
CA VAL A 138 1.70 -7.00 6.02
C VAL A 138 2.17 -7.14 7.46
N HIS A 139 2.57 -6.02 8.07
CA HIS A 139 2.99 -5.92 9.46
C HIS A 139 1.84 -5.40 10.32
N LEU A 140 1.15 -6.32 11.02
CA LEU A 140 0.05 -6.00 11.93
C LEU A 140 0.55 -5.87 13.36
N ILE A 141 0.41 -4.68 13.92
CA ILE A 141 0.69 -4.36 15.32
C ILE A 141 -0.64 -4.43 16.11
N ARG A 142 -0.58 -4.90 17.36
CA ARG A 142 -1.74 -5.02 18.26
C ARG A 142 -1.55 -4.23 19.53
#